data_AF-A0A1Z8S7T7-F1
#
_entry.id   AF-A0A1Z8S7T7-F1
#
_cell.length_a   1.000
_cell.length_b   1.000
_cell.length_c   1.000
_cell.angle_alpha   90.00
_cell.angle_beta   90.00
_cell.angle_gamma   90.00
#
_symmetry.space_group_name_H-M   'P 1'
#
loop_
_entity.id
_entity.type
_entity.pdbx_description
1 polymer ?
#
loop_
_entity_poly.entity_id
_entity_poly.type
_entity_poly.pdbx_seq_one_letter_code
_entity_poly.pdbx_strand_id
1 'polypeptide(L)'
;MPEELSDSEKYPADGSERPALVKKYGHSSWYDWAVNNWGTKWELCEFFGVEREELKEQNEGESTIEFGFDSAWAPPINALAHWLEQNEECQATLSYWEGGCDFMGIWDNFDDNEFSPSDYKSDDPFWKSGAGKKLDEDFGLVDSLIDWESQQEEEQKEEESA
;
A
#
# COMPACT_ATOMS: atom_id res chain seq x y z
N MET A 1 -9.92 -14.37 -4.58
CA MET A 1 -10.00 -15.42 -3.53
C MET A 1 -10.90 -16.56 -3.98
N PRO A 2 -10.69 -17.82 -3.54
CA PRO A 2 -11.65 -18.90 -3.81
C PRO A 2 -13.04 -18.58 -3.23
N GLU A 3 -14.10 -18.71 -4.04
CA GLU A 3 -15.48 -18.39 -3.65
C GLU A 3 -15.96 -19.19 -2.42
N GLU A 4 -15.53 -20.44 -2.27
CA GLU A 4 -15.85 -21.22 -1.07
C GLU A 4 -15.26 -20.57 0.19
N LEU A 5 -14.05 -20.03 0.09
CA LEU A 5 -13.36 -19.45 1.24
C LEU A 5 -13.93 -18.07 1.60
N SER A 6 -14.48 -17.32 0.64
CA SER A 6 -15.01 -15.98 0.87
C SER A 6 -16.29 -15.92 1.72
N ASP A 7 -16.94 -17.06 1.98
CA ASP A 7 -18.08 -17.14 2.89
C ASP A 7 -17.63 -16.99 4.35
N SER A 8 -17.57 -15.73 4.83
CA SER A 8 -17.12 -15.40 6.17
C SER A 8 -18.08 -15.84 7.27
N GLU A 9 -19.35 -16.11 6.97
CA GLU A 9 -20.31 -16.65 7.94
C GLU A 9 -20.01 -18.13 8.21
N LYS A 10 -19.72 -18.89 7.14
CA LYS A 10 -19.36 -20.30 7.23
C LYS A 10 -17.93 -20.51 7.72
N TYR A 11 -17.01 -19.64 7.33
CA TYR A 11 -15.58 -19.72 7.63
C TYR A 11 -15.07 -18.42 8.26
N PRO A 12 -15.50 -18.08 9.49
CA PRO A 12 -15.03 -16.88 10.16
C PRO A 12 -13.52 -16.93 10.41
N ALA A 13 -12.86 -15.77 10.34
CA ALA A 13 -11.46 -15.59 10.70
C ALA A 13 -11.31 -15.49 12.23
N ASP A 14 -11.68 -16.56 12.93
CA ASP A 14 -11.77 -16.66 14.40
C ASP A 14 -10.61 -17.46 15.01
N GLY A 15 -9.60 -17.80 14.21
CA GLY A 15 -8.48 -18.66 14.61
C GLY A 15 -8.79 -20.15 14.64
N SER A 16 -9.97 -20.58 14.20
CA SER A 16 -10.28 -22.02 14.10
C SER A 16 -9.47 -22.71 13.01
N GLU A 17 -8.90 -23.87 13.34
CA GLU A 17 -8.20 -24.73 12.39
C GLU A 17 -9.17 -25.50 11.49
N ARG A 18 -8.96 -25.43 10.17
CA ARG A 18 -9.83 -26.05 9.16
C ARG A 18 -9.01 -26.90 8.19
N PRO A 19 -8.63 -28.15 8.56
CA PRO A 19 -7.70 -28.98 7.77
C PRO A 19 -8.15 -29.24 6.33
N ALA A 20 -9.46 -29.30 6.08
CA ALA A 20 -9.99 -29.48 4.72
C ALA A 20 -9.72 -28.26 3.83
N LEU A 21 -9.83 -27.04 4.37
CA LEU A 21 -9.49 -25.81 3.66
C LEU A 21 -7.99 -25.67 3.47
N VAL A 22 -7.20 -25.96 4.51
CA VAL A 22 -5.73 -25.96 4.41
C VAL A 22 -5.26 -26.94 3.33
N LYS A 23 -5.83 -28.14 3.27
CA LYS A 23 -5.49 -29.12 2.23
C LYS A 23 -5.83 -28.63 0.81
N LYS A 24 -6.88 -27.81 0.66
CA LYS A 24 -7.38 -27.37 -0.66
C LYS A 24 -6.76 -26.05 -1.11
N TYR A 25 -6.51 -25.13 -0.19
CA TYR A 25 -6.17 -23.74 -0.44
C TYR A 25 -4.92 -23.26 0.30
N GLY A 26 -4.31 -24.10 1.15
CA GLY A 26 -3.14 -23.73 1.96
C GLY A 26 -3.48 -22.97 3.24
N HIS A 27 -4.71 -22.48 3.39
CA HIS A 27 -5.12 -21.59 4.48
C HIS A 27 -6.39 -22.08 5.18
N SER A 28 -6.50 -21.79 6.48
CA SER A 28 -7.64 -22.16 7.34
C SER A 28 -8.74 -21.10 7.39
N SER A 29 -8.46 -19.88 6.89
CA SER A 29 -9.39 -18.76 6.86
C SER A 29 -9.23 -17.91 5.60
N TRP A 30 -10.26 -17.15 5.26
CA TRP A 30 -10.22 -16.16 4.18
C TRP A 30 -9.21 -15.06 4.45
N TYR A 31 -9.04 -14.68 5.73
CA TYR A 31 -8.15 -13.60 6.15
C TYR A 31 -6.69 -13.98 5.87
N ASP A 32 -6.28 -15.17 6.32
CA ASP A 32 -4.91 -15.65 6.09
C ASP A 32 -4.65 -15.80 4.60
N TRP A 33 -5.62 -16.30 3.83
CA TRP A 33 -5.49 -16.39 2.39
C TRP A 33 -5.31 -15.00 1.76
N ALA A 34 -6.15 -14.03 2.12
CA ALA A 34 -6.10 -12.67 1.58
C ALA A 34 -4.75 -12.00 1.89
N VAL A 35 -4.32 -12.00 3.14
CA VAL A 35 -3.04 -11.40 3.53
C VAL A 35 -1.86 -12.07 2.81
N ASN A 36 -1.83 -13.41 2.73
CA ASN A 36 -0.71 -14.09 2.08
C ASN A 36 -0.70 -13.94 0.55
N ASN A 37 -1.85 -13.91 -0.10
CA ASN A 37 -1.94 -13.88 -1.57
C ASN A 37 -2.01 -12.47 -2.13
N TRP A 38 -2.62 -11.53 -1.40
CA TRP A 38 -2.76 -10.15 -1.84
C TRP A 38 -1.82 -9.19 -1.14
N GLY A 39 -1.44 -9.45 0.11
CA GLY A 39 -0.70 -8.51 0.96
C GLY A 39 -1.63 -7.61 1.79
N THR A 40 -2.93 -7.61 1.48
CA THR A 40 -3.95 -6.79 2.16
C THR A 40 -5.18 -7.62 2.52
N LYS A 41 -5.99 -7.12 3.46
CA LYS A 41 -7.12 -7.86 4.03
C LYS A 41 -8.31 -8.00 3.08
N TRP A 42 -8.61 -6.95 2.33
CA TRP A 42 -9.82 -6.85 1.51
C TRP A 42 -9.48 -6.61 0.05
N GLU A 43 -10.38 -7.02 -0.83
CA GLU A 43 -10.30 -6.67 -2.25
C GLU A 43 -10.37 -5.15 -2.42
N LEU A 44 -9.69 -4.63 -3.44
CA LEU A 44 -9.76 -3.23 -3.81
C LEU A 44 -11.12 -2.96 -4.48
N CYS A 45 -11.88 -2.01 -3.93
CA CYS A 45 -13.21 -1.69 -4.41
C CYS A 45 -13.33 -0.30 -5.03
N GLU A 46 -12.34 0.57 -4.77
CA GLU A 46 -12.38 1.98 -5.15
C GLU A 46 -11.08 2.36 -5.86
N PHE A 47 -11.23 3.04 -7.00
CA PHE A 47 -10.13 3.45 -7.87
C PHE A 47 -10.34 4.91 -8.29
N PHE A 48 -9.24 5.64 -8.40
CA PHE A 48 -9.22 7.08 -8.63
C PHE A 48 -8.23 7.42 -9.74
N GLY A 49 -8.50 8.49 -10.51
CA GLY A 49 -7.52 9.06 -11.44
C GLY A 49 -7.00 8.08 -12.50
N VAL A 50 -7.86 7.20 -13.04
CA VAL A 50 -7.43 6.21 -14.03
C VAL A 50 -7.06 6.89 -15.35
N GLU A 51 -5.78 6.88 -15.66
CA GLU A 51 -5.22 7.45 -16.89
C GLU A 51 -4.41 6.40 -17.64
N ARG A 52 -4.49 6.43 -18.98
CA ARG A 52 -3.67 5.60 -19.87
C ARG A 52 -2.99 6.47 -20.90
N GLU A 53 -1.68 6.35 -21.01
CA GLU A 53 -0.87 7.03 -22.00
C GLU A 53 -0.23 6.02 -22.95
N GLU A 54 -0.46 6.18 -24.25
CA GLU A 54 0.28 5.44 -25.29
C GLU A 54 1.62 6.13 -25.55
N LEU A 55 2.71 5.38 -25.51
CA LEU A 55 4.03 5.89 -25.84
C LEU A 55 4.14 6.02 -27.36
N LYS A 56 4.29 7.25 -27.85
CA LYS A 56 4.23 7.60 -29.29
C LYS A 56 5.59 7.71 -29.98
N GLU A 57 6.68 7.60 -29.23
CA GLU A 57 8.04 7.81 -29.76
C GLU A 57 8.89 6.53 -29.70
N GLN A 58 10.04 6.55 -29.04
CA GLN A 58 11.04 5.46 -29.07
C GLN A 58 10.51 4.09 -28.64
N ASN A 59 9.34 4.07 -28.01
CA ASN A 59 8.62 2.90 -27.50
C ASN A 59 7.22 2.79 -28.14
N GLU A 60 7.10 3.07 -29.44
CA GLU A 60 5.83 2.96 -30.18
C GLU A 60 5.22 1.55 -30.01
N GLY A 61 4.07 1.48 -29.33
CA GLY A 61 3.37 0.22 -29.00
C GLY A 61 3.35 -0.13 -27.51
N GLU A 62 4.11 0.59 -26.67
CA GLU A 62 4.01 0.51 -25.22
C GLU A 62 2.95 1.50 -24.69
N SER A 63 2.39 1.21 -23.51
CA SER A 63 1.49 2.14 -22.83
C SER A 63 1.66 2.06 -21.32
N THR A 64 1.54 3.20 -20.65
CA THR A 64 1.51 3.30 -19.18
C THR A 64 0.07 3.46 -18.72
N ILE A 65 -0.29 2.83 -17.61
CA ILE A 65 -1.56 3.03 -16.93
C ILE A 65 -1.24 3.46 -15.49
N GLU A 66 -1.83 4.55 -15.05
CA GLU A 66 -1.68 5.09 -13.69
C GLU A 66 -3.06 5.28 -13.05
N PHE A 67 -3.17 4.94 -11.77
CA PHE A 67 -4.39 5.13 -10.97
C PHE A 67 -4.06 5.04 -9.48
N GLY A 68 -4.87 5.71 -8.66
CA GLY A 68 -4.89 5.56 -7.21
C GLY A 68 -5.98 4.60 -6.75
N PHE A 69 -5.85 4.07 -5.54
CA PHE A 69 -6.85 3.22 -4.88
C PHE A 69 -6.63 3.22 -3.36
N ASP A 70 -7.66 2.81 -2.62
CA ASP A 70 -7.56 2.57 -1.18
C ASP A 70 -7.49 1.06 -0.89
N SER A 71 -6.63 0.69 0.07
CA SER A 71 -6.46 -0.68 0.53
C SER A 71 -6.58 -0.78 2.05
N ALA A 72 -6.71 -1.99 2.58
CA ALA A 72 -6.97 -2.20 3.99
C ALA A 72 -5.66 -2.29 4.80
N TRP A 73 -5.17 -1.16 5.31
CA TRP A 73 -4.05 -1.03 6.26
C TRP A 73 -2.71 -1.64 5.81
N ALA A 74 -2.59 -2.06 4.55
CA ALA A 74 -1.39 -2.66 3.98
C ALA A 74 -1.50 -2.64 2.45
N PRO A 75 -0.39 -2.38 1.73
CA PRO A 75 -0.39 -2.34 0.27
C PRO A 75 -0.54 -3.74 -0.32
N PRO A 76 -1.23 -3.90 -1.48
CA PRO A 76 -1.46 -5.19 -2.11
C PRO A 76 -0.24 -5.69 -2.93
N ILE A 77 0.97 -5.61 -2.36
CA ILE A 77 2.22 -5.93 -3.07
C ILE A 77 2.29 -7.38 -3.56
N ASN A 78 1.75 -8.34 -2.80
CA ASN A 78 1.78 -9.75 -3.22
C ASN A 78 0.85 -10.00 -4.42
N ALA A 79 -0.29 -9.31 -4.49
CA ALA A 79 -1.17 -9.39 -5.66
C ALA A 79 -0.46 -8.86 -6.92
N LEU A 80 0.22 -7.71 -6.78
CA LEU A 80 0.93 -7.07 -7.87
C LEU A 80 2.13 -7.91 -8.34
N ALA A 81 2.92 -8.43 -7.39
CA ALA A 81 4.01 -9.35 -7.65
C ALA A 81 3.52 -10.60 -8.40
N HIS A 82 2.44 -11.23 -7.92
CA HIS A 82 1.87 -12.41 -8.59
C HIS A 82 1.41 -12.09 -10.02
N TRP A 83 0.82 -10.92 -10.26
CA TRP A 83 0.43 -10.50 -11.60
C TRP A 83 1.65 -10.31 -12.50
N LEU A 84 2.71 -9.65 -12.01
CA LEU A 84 3.95 -9.45 -12.79
C LEU A 84 4.65 -10.76 -13.13
N GLU A 85 4.64 -11.76 -12.24
CA GLU A 85 5.16 -13.10 -12.55
C GLU A 85 4.47 -13.77 -13.75
N GLN A 86 3.23 -13.37 -14.06
CA GLN A 86 2.46 -13.91 -15.20
C GLN A 86 2.47 -12.98 -16.42
N ASN A 87 3.01 -11.77 -16.30
CA ASN A 87 3.05 -10.74 -17.34
C ASN A 87 4.47 -10.14 -17.35
N GLU A 88 5.45 -10.97 -17.70
CA GLU A 88 6.89 -10.64 -17.65
C GLU A 88 7.28 -9.45 -18.56
N GLU A 89 6.42 -9.08 -19.51
CA GLU A 89 6.58 -7.91 -20.37
C GLU A 89 6.19 -6.58 -19.69
N CYS A 90 5.53 -6.65 -18.54
CA CYS A 90 5.08 -5.48 -17.79
C CYS A 90 6.07 -5.11 -16.68
N GLN A 91 6.01 -3.84 -16.29
CA GLN A 91 6.65 -3.33 -15.08
C GLN A 91 5.60 -2.63 -14.24
N ALA A 92 5.79 -2.62 -12.93
CA ALA A 92 4.89 -1.92 -12.04
C ALA A 92 5.63 -1.27 -10.87
N THR A 93 5.15 -0.08 -10.50
CA THR A 93 5.57 0.67 -9.33
C THR A 93 4.33 1.03 -8.51
N LEU A 94 4.44 0.94 -7.19
CA LEU A 94 3.37 1.28 -6.25
C LEU A 94 3.93 2.12 -5.11
N SER A 95 3.53 3.39 -5.04
CA SER A 95 3.69 4.22 -3.84
C SER A 95 2.56 3.91 -2.85
N TYR A 96 2.86 3.85 -1.55
CA TYR A 96 1.86 3.63 -0.50
C TYR A 96 2.19 4.41 0.78
N TRP A 97 1.16 4.70 1.57
CA TRP A 97 1.26 5.38 2.86
C TRP A 97 0.09 4.98 3.78
N GLU A 98 0.38 4.73 5.05
CA GLU A 98 -0.59 4.48 6.12
C GLU A 98 -0.13 5.20 7.40
N GLY A 99 -0.60 6.43 7.58
CA GLY A 99 -0.23 7.26 8.73
C GLY A 99 -0.66 6.68 10.08
N GLY A 100 -1.72 5.87 10.13
CA GLY A 100 -2.18 5.24 11.36
C GLY A 100 -1.26 4.14 11.89
N CYS A 101 -0.43 3.54 11.01
CA CYS A 101 0.53 2.50 11.35
C CYS A 101 2.00 2.93 11.17
N ASP A 102 2.23 4.20 10.82
CA ASP A 102 3.56 4.79 10.66
C ASP A 102 4.45 4.06 9.63
N PHE A 103 3.89 3.77 8.46
CA PHE A 103 4.67 3.28 7.32
C PHE A 103 4.29 3.98 6.01
N MET A 104 5.26 4.05 5.11
CA MET A 104 5.13 4.50 3.73
C MET A 104 6.19 3.78 2.89
N GLY A 105 6.04 3.77 1.58
CA GLY A 105 7.07 3.14 0.74
C GLY A 105 6.77 3.17 -0.73
N ILE A 106 7.77 2.75 -1.49
CA ILE A 106 7.68 2.55 -2.93
C ILE A 106 8.13 1.13 -3.23
N TRP A 107 7.21 0.36 -3.79
CA TRP A 107 7.48 -0.95 -4.34
C TRP A 107 7.74 -0.83 -5.84
N ASP A 108 8.84 -1.40 -6.35
CA ASP A 108 9.24 -1.37 -7.76
C ASP A 108 9.72 -2.76 -8.20
N ASN A 109 8.95 -3.43 -9.06
CA ASN A 109 9.31 -4.72 -9.69
C ASN A 109 9.96 -5.72 -8.70
N PHE A 110 9.28 -6.04 -7.61
CA PHE A 110 9.71 -6.97 -6.53
C PHE A 110 10.71 -6.44 -5.50
N ASP A 111 11.16 -5.19 -5.60
CA ASP A 111 11.95 -4.52 -4.56
C ASP A 111 11.06 -3.56 -3.77
N ASP A 112 11.07 -3.67 -2.44
CA ASP A 112 10.22 -2.86 -1.56
C ASP A 112 11.08 -1.96 -0.68
N ASN A 113 10.90 -0.66 -0.82
CA ASN A 113 11.61 0.34 -0.03
C ASN A 113 10.64 1.03 0.92
N GLU A 114 10.55 0.48 2.13
CA GLU A 114 9.69 0.94 3.22
C GLU A 114 10.42 1.95 4.12
N PHE A 115 9.67 2.94 4.60
CA PHE A 115 10.12 3.99 5.50
C PHE A 115 9.04 4.26 6.56
N SER A 116 9.46 4.76 7.72
CA SER A 116 8.52 5.29 8.72
C SER A 116 8.42 6.81 8.59
N PRO A 117 7.22 7.39 8.35
CA PRO A 117 7.02 8.84 8.32
C PRO A 117 7.59 9.56 9.55
N SER A 118 7.47 8.96 10.73
CA SER A 118 7.96 9.54 11.99
C SER A 118 9.48 9.69 12.10
N ASP A 119 10.26 9.02 11.24
CA ASP A 119 11.72 9.16 11.18
C ASP A 119 12.16 10.51 10.57
N TYR A 120 11.24 11.23 9.92
CA TYR A 120 11.53 12.46 9.19
C TYR A 120 10.81 13.65 9.80
N LYS A 121 11.47 14.81 9.75
CA LYS A 121 10.85 16.12 10.01
C LYS A 121 10.34 16.74 8.72
N SER A 122 9.42 17.69 8.83
CA SER A 122 8.87 18.38 7.64
C SER A 122 9.93 19.07 6.78
N ASP A 123 11.07 19.47 7.37
CA ASP A 123 12.19 20.14 6.69
C ASP A 123 13.33 19.19 6.27
N ASP A 124 13.16 17.87 6.44
CA ASP A 124 14.21 16.89 6.16
C ASP A 124 14.60 16.87 4.65
N PRO A 125 15.91 16.77 4.32
CA PRO A 125 16.37 16.64 2.93
C PRO A 125 15.80 15.44 2.16
N PHE A 126 15.32 14.40 2.87
CA PHE A 126 14.64 13.24 2.30
C PHE A 126 13.51 13.65 1.34
N TRP A 127 12.74 14.67 1.68
CA TRP A 127 11.62 15.17 0.89
C TRP A 127 12.02 15.87 -0.42
N LYS A 128 13.32 16.14 -0.63
CA LYS A 128 13.78 16.96 -1.77
C LYS A 128 14.19 16.13 -2.99
N SER A 129 14.34 14.81 -2.86
CA SER A 129 14.74 13.94 -3.98
C SER A 129 14.35 12.48 -3.76
N GLY A 130 14.40 11.67 -4.81
CA GLY A 130 14.21 10.22 -4.72
C GLY A 130 12.85 9.83 -4.15
N ALA A 131 12.84 8.84 -3.25
CA ALA A 131 11.62 8.28 -2.67
C ALA A 131 10.80 9.31 -1.89
N GLY A 132 11.45 10.10 -1.02
CA GLY A 132 10.73 11.10 -0.22
C GLY A 132 10.01 12.13 -1.07
N LYS A 133 10.67 12.61 -2.14
CA LYS A 133 10.01 13.53 -3.08
C LYS A 133 8.79 12.90 -3.76
N LYS A 134 8.91 11.67 -4.26
CA LYS A 134 7.80 10.97 -4.95
C LYS A 134 6.62 10.71 -3.99
N LEU A 135 6.91 10.27 -2.76
CA LEU A 135 5.89 10.06 -1.73
C LEU A 135 5.16 11.36 -1.35
N ASP A 136 5.89 12.48 -1.26
CA ASP A 136 5.27 13.79 -1.02
C ASP A 136 4.43 14.26 -2.21
N GLU A 137 4.90 14.07 -3.45
CA GLU A 137 4.13 14.38 -4.66
C GLU A 137 2.84 13.55 -4.75
N ASP A 138 2.87 12.29 -4.31
CA ASP A 138 1.72 11.38 -4.38
C ASP A 138 0.70 11.60 -3.24
N PHE A 139 1.17 11.93 -2.04
CA PHE A 139 0.34 11.95 -0.82
C PHE A 139 0.30 13.27 -0.04
N GLY A 140 1.15 14.26 -0.36
CA GLY A 140 1.21 15.54 0.37
C GLY A 140 1.68 15.38 1.83
N LEU A 141 2.71 14.56 2.05
CA LEU A 141 3.17 14.17 3.39
C LEU A 141 3.83 15.32 4.14
N VAL A 142 4.56 16.21 3.44
CA VAL A 142 5.26 17.33 4.08
C VAL A 142 4.25 18.27 4.74
N ASP A 143 3.16 18.60 4.05
CA ASP A 143 2.11 19.46 4.61
C ASP A 143 1.46 18.80 5.84
N SER A 144 1.21 17.49 5.77
CA SER A 144 0.67 16.72 6.89
C SER A 144 1.61 16.71 8.12
N LEU A 145 2.92 16.64 7.89
CA LEU A 145 3.94 16.72 8.95
C LEU A 145 4.02 18.12 9.58
N ILE A 146 3.92 19.19 8.78
CA ILE A 146 3.92 20.57 9.29
C ILE A 146 2.75 20.79 10.26
N ASP A 147 1.55 20.32 9.87
CA ASP A 147 0.36 20.43 10.70
C ASP A 147 0.51 19.65 12.02
N TRP A 148 1.09 18.45 11.97
CA TRP A 148 1.35 17.63 13.14
C TRP A 148 2.39 18.26 14.08
N GLU A 149 3.52 18.73 13.54
CA GLU A 149 4.58 19.39 14.32
C GLU A 149 4.06 20.65 15.03
N SER A 150 3.22 21.43 14.34
CA SER A 150 2.58 22.62 14.91
C SER A 150 1.66 22.28 16.09
N GLN A 151 0.86 21.21 15.97
CA GLN A 151 0.00 20.73 17.05
C GLN A 151 0.82 20.27 18.27
N GLN A 152 1.89 19.52 18.05
CA GLN A 152 2.76 19.06 19.13
C GLN A 152 3.44 20.22 19.88
N GLU A 153 3.86 21.27 19.17
CA GLU A 153 4.40 22.47 19.80
C GLU A 153 3.36 23.21 20.65
N GLU A 154 2.11 23.29 20.18
CA GLU A 154 1.02 23.94 20.93
C GLU A 154 0.70 23.15 22.20
N GLU A 155 0.56 21.83 22.10
CA GLU A 155 0.33 20.93 23.25
C GLU A 155 1.45 21.06 24.29
N GLN A 156 2.71 21.05 23.86
CA GLN A 156 3.85 21.21 24.77
C GLN A 156 3.82 22.57 25.49
N LYS A 157 3.48 23.66 24.78
CA LYS A 157 3.37 25.00 25.39
C LYS A 157 2.24 25.06 26.41
N GLU A 158 1.12 24.38 26.16
CA GLU A 158 0.01 24.29 27.12
C GLU A 158 0.42 23.52 28.38
N GLU A 159 1.08 22.37 28.23
CA GLU A 159 1.58 21.56 29.36
C GLU A 159 2.59 22.31 30.22
N GLU A 160 3.52 23.05 29.60
CA GLU A 160 4.51 23.87 30.32
C GLU A 160 3.89 25.07 31.04
N SER A 161 2.68 25.47 30.65
CA SER A 161 1.94 26.60 31.24
C SER A 161 0.96 26.20 32.36
N ALA A 162 0.75 24.91 32.57
CA ALA A 162 -0.17 24.32 33.56
C ALA A 162 0.51 24.01 34.91
#